data_AF-A0A524QAE3-F1
#
_entry.id   AF-A0A524QAE3-F1
#
_cell.length_a   1.000
_cell.length_b   1.000
_cell.length_c   1.000
_cell.angle_alpha   90.00
_cell.angle_beta   90.00
_cell.angle_gamma   90.00
#
_symmetry.space_group_name_H-M   'P 1'
#
loop_
_entity.id
_entity.type
_entity.pdbx_description
1 polymer ?
#
loop_
_entity_poly.entity_id
_entity_poly.type
_entity_poly.pdbx_seq_one_letter_code
_entity_poly.pdbx_strand_id
1 'polypeptide(L)'
;MKKILYILLLLPVFFLACSEDWLDLKPSTEVISTEAIKNLVDAEYAINGIYSTFQSYEYYGARMQYYADVTGDDMQATGTNKRSSTFYMMVSSTDNIYTSLWAKPYEVIRYANNILAQIDALEVLAAEEARKSDVKGQALALRALALFDVTRVYGATYLKDNGASLGACIVTEVTGSDYQPSRSTVAECYAQVIKDLTDAIPLLRVTRNDGKINRWGAMTLLSRVYLYKGDNANALIQAEGAITGAEANSYRLWTNAEYGSATAAWKGKFTQEVLFEVVNNVSDRAGNDGVAYLMLRSGYNDIVLTSDFLTLLEEDMNDVRHLITKLETSSSAYNRTRKVYLLKYTGPE
;
A
#
# COMPACT_ATOMS: atom_id res chain seq x y z
N MET A 1 -44.96 -57.99 28.54
CA MET A 1 -44.13 -58.19 27.32
C MET A 1 -44.57 -57.35 26.13
N LYS A 2 -45.87 -57.21 25.81
CA LYS A 2 -46.35 -56.36 24.68
C LYS A 2 -46.02 -54.87 24.81
N LYS A 3 -45.94 -54.30 26.03
CA LYS A 3 -45.61 -52.88 26.26
C LYS A 3 -44.12 -52.52 26.05
N ILE A 4 -43.22 -53.50 26.19
CA ILE A 4 -41.77 -53.33 25.98
C ILE A 4 -41.45 -53.33 24.47
N LEU A 5 -42.23 -54.06 23.68
CA LEU A 5 -42.08 -54.11 22.23
C LEU A 5 -42.36 -52.77 21.55
N TYR A 6 -43.31 -51.97 22.08
CA TYR A 6 -43.60 -50.63 21.56
C TYR A 6 -42.50 -49.61 21.85
N ILE A 7 -41.77 -49.77 22.97
CA ILE A 7 -40.61 -48.93 23.31
C ILE A 7 -39.42 -49.27 22.41
N LEU A 8 -39.22 -50.56 22.07
CA LEU A 8 -38.18 -50.99 21.15
C LEU A 8 -38.43 -50.55 19.69
N LEU A 9 -39.70 -50.43 19.28
CA LEU A 9 -40.06 -50.01 17.92
C LEU A 9 -39.91 -48.49 17.68
N LEU A 10 -39.90 -47.69 18.76
CA LEU A 10 -39.76 -46.22 18.71
C LEU A 10 -38.30 -45.74 18.82
N LEU A 11 -37.38 -46.61 19.23
CA LEU A 11 -35.95 -46.31 19.38
C LEU A 11 -35.21 -45.94 18.08
N PRO A 12 -35.55 -46.47 16.88
CA PRO A 12 -34.83 -46.13 15.65
C PRO A 12 -35.09 -44.69 15.16
N VAL A 13 -36.17 -44.04 15.59
CA VAL A 13 -36.56 -42.69 15.13
C VAL A 13 -35.65 -41.61 15.72
N PHE A 14 -34.99 -41.87 16.86
CA PHE A 14 -34.08 -40.92 17.50
C PHE A 14 -32.70 -40.81 16.83
N PHE A 15 -32.31 -41.77 15.98
CA PHE A 15 -30.99 -41.76 15.32
C PHE A 15 -30.98 -41.06 13.95
N LEU A 16 -32.13 -40.59 13.46
CA LEU A 16 -32.23 -39.84 12.19
C LEU A 16 -32.20 -38.31 12.36
N ALA A 17 -32.07 -37.80 13.59
CA ALA A 17 -32.24 -36.37 13.89
C ALA A 17 -30.93 -35.57 14.03
N CYS A 18 -29.76 -36.19 13.88
CA CYS A 18 -28.48 -35.46 13.84
C CYS A 18 -27.87 -35.60 12.45
N SER A 19 -28.19 -34.69 11.54
CA SER A 19 -27.32 -34.42 10.40
C SER A 19 -26.11 -33.63 10.93
N GLU A 20 -24.89 -34.10 10.64
CA GLU A 20 -23.65 -33.51 11.16
C GLU A 20 -23.44 -32.04 10.71
N ASP A 21 -24.18 -31.59 9.68
CA ASP A 21 -24.15 -30.23 9.13
C ASP A 21 -24.44 -29.10 10.14
N TRP A 22 -25.12 -29.39 11.27
CA TRP A 22 -25.34 -28.37 12.32
C TRP A 22 -24.07 -28.03 13.13
N LEU A 23 -23.10 -28.95 13.18
CA LEU A 23 -21.84 -28.74 13.88
C LEU A 23 -20.77 -28.12 12.98
N ASP A 24 -20.95 -28.16 11.66
CA ASP A 24 -20.12 -27.46 10.67
C ASP A 24 -20.61 -26.02 10.44
N LEU A 25 -20.61 -25.21 11.50
CA LEU A 25 -20.80 -23.77 11.36
C LEU A 25 -19.59 -23.14 10.67
N LYS A 26 -19.72 -22.84 9.37
CA LYS A 26 -18.85 -21.86 8.71
C LYS A 26 -19.04 -20.49 9.42
N PRO A 27 -17.97 -19.74 9.74
CA PRO A 27 -18.12 -18.43 10.36
C PRO A 27 -19.03 -17.53 9.51
N SER A 28 -20.00 -16.86 10.13
CA SER A 28 -20.94 -15.99 9.39
C SER A 28 -20.27 -14.76 8.77
N THR A 29 -19.02 -14.48 9.14
CA THR A 29 -18.22 -13.34 8.71
C THR A 29 -16.98 -13.71 7.90
N GLU A 30 -16.75 -15.00 7.62
CA GLU A 30 -15.59 -15.45 6.86
C GLU A 30 -16.02 -16.42 5.75
N VAL A 31 -15.34 -16.34 4.61
CA VAL A 31 -15.54 -17.28 3.50
C VAL A 31 -14.24 -18.00 3.28
N ILE A 32 -14.31 -19.32 3.04
CA ILE A 32 -13.13 -20.12 2.67
C ILE A 32 -12.54 -19.46 1.42
N SER A 33 -11.23 -19.19 1.42
CA SER A 33 -10.55 -18.44 0.36
C SER A 33 -10.77 -19.01 -1.05
N THR A 34 -10.92 -20.33 -1.18
CA THR A 34 -11.25 -21.00 -2.46
C THR A 34 -12.70 -20.79 -2.90
N GLU A 35 -13.62 -20.45 -2.00
CA GLU A 35 -15.03 -20.17 -2.29
C GLU A 35 -15.33 -18.66 -2.34
N ALA A 36 -14.37 -17.79 -2.02
CA ALA A 36 -14.61 -16.36 -1.83
C ALA A 36 -14.79 -15.58 -3.15
N ILE A 37 -14.19 -16.05 -4.25
CA ILE A 37 -14.23 -15.36 -5.55
C ILE A 37 -14.85 -16.31 -6.58
N LYS A 38 -16.14 -16.10 -6.89
CA LYS A 38 -16.90 -16.96 -7.82
C LYS A 38 -17.24 -16.28 -9.14
N ASN A 39 -17.18 -14.95 -9.16
CA ASN A 39 -17.48 -14.15 -10.33
C ASN A 39 -16.62 -12.86 -10.33
N LEU A 40 -16.70 -12.09 -11.41
CA LEU A 40 -15.90 -10.87 -11.56
C LEU A 40 -16.21 -9.81 -10.50
N VAL A 41 -17.46 -9.70 -10.05
CA VAL A 41 -17.85 -8.74 -9.01
C VAL A 41 -17.18 -9.08 -7.68
N ASP A 42 -17.09 -10.36 -7.32
CA ASP A 42 -16.37 -10.79 -6.11
C ASP A 42 -14.87 -10.44 -6.21
N ALA A 43 -14.26 -10.61 -7.39
CA ALA A 43 -12.87 -10.24 -7.62
C ALA A 43 -12.66 -8.71 -7.51
N GLU A 44 -13.63 -7.91 -7.97
CA GLU A 44 -13.63 -6.46 -7.81
C GLU A 44 -13.82 -6.01 -6.35
N TYR A 45 -14.56 -6.76 -5.54
CA TYR A 45 -14.62 -6.51 -4.11
C TYR A 45 -13.32 -6.90 -3.41
N ALA A 46 -12.72 -8.03 -3.78
CA ALA A 46 -11.44 -8.47 -3.23
C ALA A 46 -10.31 -7.45 -3.51
N ILE A 47 -10.24 -6.90 -4.74
CA ILE A 47 -9.24 -5.86 -5.06
C ILE A 47 -9.49 -4.57 -4.26
N ASN A 48 -10.75 -4.19 -4.02
CA ASN A 48 -11.08 -3.06 -3.13
C ASN A 48 -10.61 -3.30 -1.69
N GLY A 49 -10.68 -4.55 -1.22
CA GLY A 49 -10.11 -4.97 0.07
C GLY A 49 -8.61 -4.69 0.16
N ILE A 50 -7.86 -4.96 -0.92
CA ILE A 50 -6.44 -4.60 -1.00
C ILE A 50 -6.26 -3.09 -0.86
N TYR A 51 -6.98 -2.27 -1.62
CA TYR A 51 -6.88 -0.81 -1.52
C TYR A 51 -7.24 -0.28 -0.14
N SER A 52 -8.22 -0.88 0.55
CA SER A 52 -8.55 -0.56 1.93
C SER A 52 -7.37 -0.85 2.89
N THR A 53 -6.64 -1.95 2.69
CA THR A 53 -5.41 -2.23 3.46
C THR A 53 -4.35 -1.13 3.29
N PHE A 54 -4.20 -0.57 2.08
CA PHE A 54 -3.28 0.56 1.83
C PHE A 54 -3.68 1.83 2.59
N GLN A 55 -4.97 2.08 2.82
CA GLN A 55 -5.44 3.26 3.55
C GLN A 55 -5.09 3.23 5.05
N SER A 56 -4.78 2.06 5.62
CA SER A 56 -4.43 1.96 7.04
C SER A 56 -3.22 2.84 7.39
N TYR A 57 -3.31 3.56 8.52
CA TYR A 57 -2.17 4.32 9.07
C TYR A 57 -0.95 3.42 9.32
N GLU A 58 -1.18 2.13 9.51
CA GLU A 58 -0.14 1.12 9.72
C GLU A 58 0.68 0.81 8.47
N TYR A 59 0.23 1.27 7.29
CA TYR A 59 0.88 1.10 5.99
C TYR A 59 0.93 2.44 5.23
N TYR A 60 0.35 2.56 4.03
CA TYR A 60 0.42 3.79 3.21
C TYR A 60 -0.44 4.96 3.71
N GLY A 61 -1.33 4.73 4.68
CA GLY A 61 -2.02 5.81 5.37
C GLY A 61 -1.10 6.64 6.27
N ALA A 62 0.01 6.06 6.76
CA ALA A 62 1.04 6.83 7.47
C ALA A 62 2.44 6.19 7.46
N ARG A 63 2.63 5.05 8.15
CA ARG A 63 3.96 4.51 8.46
C ARG A 63 4.86 4.35 7.23
N MET A 64 4.34 3.81 6.14
CA MET A 64 5.13 3.63 4.92
C MET A 64 5.47 4.96 4.23
N GLN A 65 4.63 5.99 4.36
CA GLN A 65 4.87 7.31 3.76
C GLN A 65 6.02 8.01 4.46
N TYR A 66 5.96 8.13 5.79
CA TYR A 66 6.96 8.90 6.52
C TYR A 66 8.22 8.11 6.89
N TYR A 67 8.22 6.78 6.79
CA TYR A 67 9.36 5.94 7.19
C TYR A 67 10.67 6.42 6.55
N ALA A 68 10.69 6.58 5.23
CA ALA A 68 11.87 7.03 4.50
C ALA A 68 12.21 8.51 4.80
N ASP A 69 11.20 9.37 4.99
CA ASP A 69 11.43 10.78 5.30
C ASP A 69 12.14 10.96 6.66
N VAL A 70 11.68 10.27 7.70
CA VAL A 70 12.23 10.43 9.06
C VAL A 70 13.47 9.58 9.33
N THR A 71 13.76 8.61 8.46
CA THR A 71 15.02 7.85 8.50
C THR A 71 16.10 8.46 7.59
N GLY A 72 15.73 9.45 6.79
CA GLY A 72 16.63 10.32 6.05
C GLY A 72 17.07 11.55 6.86
N ASP A 73 17.46 12.60 6.14
CA ASP A 73 18.06 13.84 6.64
C ASP A 73 17.17 15.07 6.46
N ASP A 74 16.12 14.99 5.64
CA ASP A 74 15.27 16.14 5.32
C ASP A 74 14.11 16.38 6.30
N MET A 75 13.69 15.34 7.02
CA MET A 75 12.60 15.42 8.00
C MET A 75 12.99 14.78 9.33
N GLN A 76 12.48 15.33 10.42
CA GLN A 76 12.77 14.87 11.78
C GLN A 76 11.51 14.81 12.64
N ALA A 77 11.55 13.93 13.65
CA ALA A 77 10.57 13.97 14.72
C ALA A 77 10.72 15.27 15.54
N THR A 78 9.61 15.86 15.99
CA THR A 78 9.63 17.09 16.80
C THR A 78 9.97 16.84 18.27
N GLY A 79 10.06 15.58 18.69
CA GLY A 79 10.39 15.18 20.05
C GLY A 79 10.51 13.66 20.19
N THR A 80 11.01 13.20 21.33
CA THR A 80 11.26 11.77 21.61
C THR A 80 10.01 10.98 22.00
N ASN A 81 8.87 11.64 22.20
CA ASN A 81 7.58 11.04 22.51
C ASN A 81 6.63 10.99 21.30
N LYS A 82 7.17 11.18 20.09
CA LYS A 82 6.42 11.22 18.83
C LYS A 82 6.31 9.84 18.20
N ARG A 83 5.30 9.62 17.37
CA ARG A 83 5.07 8.32 16.71
C ARG A 83 6.19 7.98 15.74
N SER A 84 6.75 9.00 15.07
CA SER A 84 7.92 8.88 14.20
C SER A 84 9.26 8.78 14.95
N SER A 85 9.29 9.12 16.24
CA SER A 85 10.55 9.35 16.97
C SER A 85 11.46 8.12 17.00
N THR A 86 10.90 6.94 17.16
CA THR A 86 11.67 5.71 17.20
C THR A 86 12.33 5.37 15.87
N PHE A 87 11.64 5.64 14.75
CA PHE A 87 12.24 5.49 13.41
C PHE A 87 13.35 6.54 13.21
N TYR A 88 13.08 7.80 13.57
CA TYR A 88 14.06 8.88 13.49
C TYR A 88 15.32 8.62 14.31
N MET A 89 15.16 8.15 15.55
CA MET A 89 16.28 7.82 16.44
C MET A 89 16.90 6.45 16.14
N MET A 90 16.36 5.70 15.17
CA MET A 90 16.78 4.33 14.86
C MET A 90 16.81 3.41 16.09
N VAL A 91 15.88 3.61 17.02
CA VAL A 91 15.78 2.82 18.25
C VAL A 91 14.97 1.57 17.92
N SER A 92 15.59 0.38 17.96
CA SER A 92 14.85 -0.88 17.88
C SER A 92 14.97 -1.64 19.20
N SER A 93 13.85 -2.04 19.79
CA SER A 93 13.83 -3.12 20.79
C SER A 93 13.19 -4.36 20.19
N THR A 94 13.59 -5.54 20.66
CA THR A 94 12.97 -6.82 20.27
C THR A 94 11.51 -6.92 20.73
N ASP A 95 11.10 -6.07 21.69
CA ASP A 95 9.81 -6.15 22.37
C ASP A 95 8.77 -5.16 21.81
N ASN A 96 9.17 -4.20 20.97
CA ASN A 96 8.30 -3.17 20.39
C ASN A 96 8.52 -3.05 18.88
N ILE A 97 8.55 -4.21 18.20
CA ILE A 97 8.85 -4.28 16.77
C ILE A 97 7.68 -3.72 15.97
N TYR A 98 8.00 -2.89 14.97
CA TYR A 98 7.13 -2.38 13.93
C TYR A 98 6.55 -3.49 13.06
N THR A 99 5.72 -4.35 13.66
CA THR A 99 5.12 -5.53 13.04
C THR A 99 4.25 -5.17 11.86
N SER A 100 3.75 -3.93 11.76
CA SER A 100 2.83 -3.58 10.69
C SER A 100 3.49 -3.37 9.33
N LEU A 101 4.74 -2.87 9.29
CA LEU A 101 5.49 -2.75 8.02
C LEU A 101 5.94 -4.12 7.49
N TRP A 102 5.74 -5.18 8.28
CA TRP A 102 5.80 -6.57 7.86
C TRP A 102 4.39 -7.11 7.55
N ALA A 103 3.49 -7.07 8.53
CA ALA A 103 2.17 -7.70 8.47
C ALA A 103 1.25 -7.12 7.38
N LYS A 104 1.24 -5.80 7.17
CA LYS A 104 0.35 -5.17 6.18
C LYS A 104 0.75 -5.48 4.74
N PRO A 105 2.04 -5.42 4.34
CA PRO A 105 2.48 -5.95 3.05
C PRO A 105 2.12 -7.43 2.84
N TYR A 106 2.32 -8.31 3.83
CA TYR A 106 1.94 -9.72 3.67
C TYR A 106 0.42 -9.95 3.63
N GLU A 107 -0.36 -9.09 4.29
CA GLU A 107 -1.82 -9.07 4.13
C GLU A 107 -2.21 -8.74 2.68
N VAL A 108 -1.59 -7.71 2.08
CA VAL A 108 -1.76 -7.37 0.65
C VAL A 108 -1.36 -8.55 -0.24
N ILE A 109 -0.19 -9.14 -0.01
CA ILE A 109 0.31 -10.29 -0.79
C ILE A 109 -0.68 -11.46 -0.71
N ARG A 110 -1.20 -11.79 0.48
CA ARG A 110 -2.19 -12.86 0.68
C ARG A 110 -3.48 -12.58 -0.09
N TYR A 111 -4.02 -11.37 -0.02
CA TYR A 111 -5.23 -11.01 -0.76
C TYR A 111 -5.01 -11.03 -2.28
N ALA A 112 -3.86 -10.55 -2.75
CA ALA A 112 -3.51 -10.65 -4.16
C ALA A 112 -3.41 -12.11 -4.61
N ASN A 113 -2.78 -12.99 -3.82
CA ASN A 113 -2.68 -14.41 -4.14
C ASN A 113 -4.05 -15.09 -4.23
N ASN A 114 -5.00 -14.75 -3.35
CA ASN A 114 -6.37 -15.27 -3.43
C ASN A 114 -7.06 -14.87 -4.74
N ILE A 115 -6.90 -13.61 -5.18
CA ILE A 115 -7.43 -13.15 -6.48
C ILE A 115 -6.75 -13.91 -7.62
N LEU A 116 -5.42 -13.96 -7.62
CA LEU A 116 -4.63 -14.55 -8.71
C LEU A 116 -4.83 -16.05 -8.85
N ALA A 117 -5.17 -16.76 -7.76
CA ALA A 117 -5.47 -18.18 -7.78
C ALA A 117 -6.79 -18.49 -8.52
N GLN A 118 -7.76 -17.58 -8.50
CA GLN A 118 -9.11 -17.83 -9.02
C GLN A 118 -9.44 -17.07 -10.30
N ILE A 119 -8.84 -15.89 -10.50
CA ILE A 119 -9.30 -14.94 -11.53
C ILE A 119 -9.25 -15.52 -12.94
N ASP A 120 -8.24 -16.35 -13.27
CA ASP A 120 -8.11 -16.90 -14.62
C ASP A 120 -9.25 -17.87 -14.97
N ALA A 121 -9.74 -18.62 -13.97
CA ALA A 121 -10.81 -19.61 -14.13
C ALA A 121 -12.22 -19.00 -14.19
N LEU A 122 -12.37 -17.69 -13.91
CA LEU A 122 -13.67 -17.03 -13.98
C LEU A 122 -14.16 -16.93 -15.43
N GLU A 123 -15.32 -17.51 -15.70
CA GLU A 123 -16.03 -17.30 -16.96
C GLU A 123 -16.76 -15.95 -16.91
N VAL A 124 -16.48 -15.09 -17.89
CA VAL A 124 -17.08 -13.75 -18.00
C VAL A 124 -17.57 -13.50 -19.42
N LEU A 125 -18.45 -12.52 -19.60
CA LEU A 125 -18.87 -12.12 -20.94
C LEU A 125 -17.68 -11.48 -21.69
N ALA A 126 -17.66 -11.56 -23.02
CA ALA A 126 -16.59 -10.97 -23.83
C ALA A 126 -16.37 -9.46 -23.56
N ALA A 127 -17.45 -8.73 -23.21
CA ALA A 127 -17.40 -7.31 -22.85
C ALA A 127 -16.71 -7.04 -21.49
N GLU A 128 -16.57 -8.06 -20.65
CA GLU A 128 -16.00 -7.97 -19.30
C GLU A 128 -14.53 -8.41 -19.25
N GLU A 129 -14.00 -8.99 -20.33
CA GLU A 129 -12.64 -9.56 -20.35
C GLU A 129 -11.57 -8.49 -20.08
N ALA A 130 -11.77 -7.27 -20.57
CA ALA A 130 -10.89 -6.14 -20.26
C ALA A 130 -10.90 -5.76 -18.77
N ARG A 131 -12.07 -5.87 -18.10
CA ARG A 131 -12.19 -5.62 -16.65
C ARG A 131 -11.53 -6.75 -15.85
N LYS A 132 -11.76 -8.01 -16.24
CA LYS A 132 -11.09 -9.18 -15.65
C LYS A 132 -9.57 -9.06 -15.74
N SER A 133 -9.07 -8.72 -16.93
CA SER A 133 -7.64 -8.46 -17.18
C SER A 133 -7.10 -7.35 -16.29
N ASP A 134 -7.81 -6.23 -16.19
CA ASP A 134 -7.41 -5.10 -15.36
C ASP A 134 -7.38 -5.45 -13.86
N VAL A 135 -8.34 -6.23 -13.34
CA VAL A 135 -8.32 -6.70 -11.94
C VAL A 135 -7.11 -7.61 -11.69
N LYS A 136 -6.79 -8.52 -12.61
CA LYS A 136 -5.58 -9.37 -12.53
C LYS A 136 -4.31 -8.52 -12.53
N GLY A 137 -4.22 -7.54 -13.43
CA GLY A 137 -3.10 -6.59 -13.51
C GLY A 137 -2.93 -5.80 -12.21
N GLN A 138 -4.02 -5.31 -11.62
CA GLN A 138 -3.97 -4.60 -10.34
C GLN A 138 -3.46 -5.51 -9.22
N ALA A 139 -3.96 -6.76 -9.11
CA ALA A 139 -3.52 -7.70 -8.09
C ALA A 139 -2.01 -8.00 -8.19
N LEU A 140 -1.50 -8.23 -9.41
CA LEU A 140 -0.06 -8.41 -9.66
C LEU A 140 0.76 -7.18 -9.25
N ALA A 141 0.36 -5.99 -9.72
CA ALA A 141 1.10 -4.76 -9.44
C ALA A 141 1.13 -4.40 -7.94
N LEU A 142 0.01 -4.63 -7.23
CA LEU A 142 -0.07 -4.39 -5.77
C LEU A 142 0.70 -5.44 -4.97
N ARG A 143 0.74 -6.71 -5.42
CA ARG A 143 1.62 -7.73 -4.83
C ARG A 143 3.09 -7.37 -4.99
N ALA A 144 3.46 -6.88 -6.17
CA ALA A 144 4.81 -6.40 -6.44
C ALA A 144 5.18 -5.20 -5.56
N LEU A 145 4.28 -4.22 -5.40
CA LEU A 145 4.50 -3.08 -4.51
C LEU A 145 4.72 -3.52 -3.06
N ALA A 146 3.88 -4.41 -2.56
CA ALA A 146 4.00 -4.94 -1.21
C ALA A 146 5.30 -5.72 -0.97
N LEU A 147 5.68 -6.61 -1.91
CA LEU A 147 6.94 -7.34 -1.82
C LEU A 147 8.16 -6.40 -1.90
N PHE A 148 8.10 -5.39 -2.77
CA PHE A 148 9.14 -4.37 -2.88
C PHE A 148 9.29 -3.58 -1.58
N ASP A 149 8.19 -3.21 -0.94
CA ASP A 149 8.18 -2.49 0.34
C ASP A 149 8.81 -3.27 1.48
N VAL A 150 8.40 -4.52 1.69
CA VAL A 150 9.00 -5.34 2.75
C VAL A 150 10.49 -5.62 2.46
N THR A 151 10.85 -5.77 1.18
CA THR A 151 12.26 -5.99 0.79
C THR A 151 13.13 -4.78 1.10
N ARG A 152 12.66 -3.55 0.82
CA ARG A 152 13.44 -2.33 1.05
C ARG A 152 13.45 -1.85 2.51
N VAL A 153 12.48 -2.28 3.32
CA VAL A 153 12.45 -1.99 4.76
C VAL A 153 13.33 -2.96 5.56
N TYR A 154 13.36 -4.25 5.20
CA TYR A 154 14.04 -5.29 5.99
C TYR A 154 15.28 -5.91 5.33
N GLY A 155 15.51 -5.65 4.06
CA GLY A 155 16.69 -6.07 3.31
C GLY A 155 17.72 -4.96 3.19
N ALA A 156 18.96 -5.33 2.86
CA ALA A 156 19.95 -4.36 2.43
C ALA A 156 19.57 -3.78 1.04
N THR A 157 20.13 -2.62 0.69
CA THR A 157 19.99 -2.08 -0.66
C THR A 157 20.57 -3.07 -1.68
N TYR A 158 19.91 -3.23 -2.84
CA TYR A 158 20.36 -4.16 -3.87
C TYR A 158 21.82 -3.89 -4.29
N LEU A 159 22.19 -2.63 -4.44
CA LEU A 159 23.51 -2.19 -4.86
C LEU A 159 24.64 -2.49 -3.86
N LYS A 160 24.32 -2.81 -2.59
CA LYS A 160 25.34 -3.14 -1.58
C LYS A 160 26.14 -4.38 -1.97
N ASP A 161 25.46 -5.41 -2.46
CA ASP A 161 26.04 -6.73 -2.73
C ASP A 161 25.34 -7.45 -3.89
N ASN A 162 24.81 -6.70 -4.85
CA ASN A 162 24.00 -7.19 -5.96
C ASN A 162 22.79 -8.04 -5.50
N GLY A 163 22.25 -7.72 -4.33
CA GLY A 163 21.10 -8.37 -3.72
C GLY A 163 21.38 -9.73 -3.08
N ALA A 164 22.64 -10.04 -2.76
CA ALA A 164 23.02 -11.28 -2.08
C ALA A 164 22.54 -11.34 -0.62
N SER A 165 22.37 -10.19 0.03
CA SER A 165 21.79 -10.10 1.38
C SER A 165 20.38 -10.67 1.44
N LEU A 166 19.97 -11.14 2.62
CA LEU A 166 18.59 -11.57 2.85
C LEU A 166 17.61 -10.41 2.67
N GLY A 167 16.55 -10.65 1.91
CA GLY A 167 15.41 -9.77 1.69
C GLY A 167 14.21 -10.22 2.52
N ALA A 168 13.10 -10.52 1.84
CA ALA A 168 11.83 -10.93 2.44
C ALA A 168 11.45 -12.37 2.04
N CYS A 169 10.39 -12.91 2.62
CA CYS A 169 9.81 -14.18 2.19
C CYS A 169 8.99 -13.95 0.92
N ILE A 170 9.25 -14.73 -0.14
CA ILE A 170 8.46 -14.68 -1.37
C ILE A 170 7.27 -15.62 -1.22
N VAL A 171 6.05 -15.09 -1.35
CA VAL A 171 4.80 -15.86 -1.26
C VAL A 171 3.92 -15.53 -2.44
N THR A 172 3.80 -16.45 -3.40
CA THR A 172 3.08 -16.22 -4.68
C THR A 172 1.83 -17.07 -4.84
N GLU A 173 1.47 -17.84 -3.81
CA GLU A 173 0.34 -18.78 -3.79
C GLU A 173 -0.51 -18.60 -2.53
N VAL A 174 -1.65 -19.29 -2.50
CA VAL A 174 -2.51 -19.36 -1.31
C VAL A 174 -1.90 -20.33 -0.32
N THR A 175 -1.66 -19.88 0.90
CA THR A 175 -0.94 -20.63 1.93
C THR A 175 -1.80 -20.90 3.16
N GLY A 176 -1.60 -22.06 3.79
CA GLY A 176 -2.22 -22.42 5.07
C GLY A 176 -1.52 -21.83 6.29
N SER A 177 -2.06 -22.09 7.49
CA SER A 177 -1.51 -21.62 8.77
C SER A 177 -0.20 -22.29 9.17
N ASP A 178 0.12 -23.43 8.57
CA ASP A 178 1.34 -24.21 8.78
C ASP A 178 2.49 -23.77 7.86
N TYR A 179 2.24 -22.84 6.93
CA TYR A 179 3.23 -22.37 5.99
C TYR A 179 4.28 -21.48 6.67
N GLN A 180 5.55 -21.92 6.62
CA GLN A 180 6.68 -21.24 7.26
C GLN A 180 7.79 -20.94 6.23
N PRO A 181 7.64 -19.90 5.40
CA PRO A 181 8.62 -19.60 4.37
C PRO A 181 9.89 -19.00 4.98
N SER A 182 11.04 -19.41 4.44
CA SER A 182 12.31 -18.74 4.73
C SER A 182 12.44 -17.45 3.94
N ARG A 183 13.27 -16.52 4.44
CA ARG A 183 13.60 -15.29 3.71
C ARG A 183 14.42 -15.65 2.47
N SER A 184 13.98 -15.14 1.33
CA SER A 184 14.75 -15.14 0.08
C SER A 184 15.79 -14.01 0.09
N THR A 185 16.71 -14.04 -0.84
CA THR A 185 17.66 -12.94 -1.09
C THR A 185 16.94 -11.71 -1.65
N VAL A 186 17.54 -10.53 -1.48
CA VAL A 186 17.05 -9.28 -2.09
C VAL A 186 16.97 -9.44 -3.62
N ALA A 187 17.93 -10.14 -4.23
CA ALA A 187 17.91 -10.38 -5.67
C ALA A 187 16.70 -11.18 -6.15
N GLU A 188 16.34 -12.25 -5.43
CA GLU A 188 15.15 -13.05 -5.72
C GLU A 188 13.86 -12.25 -5.52
N CYS A 189 13.79 -11.43 -4.45
CA CYS A 189 12.64 -10.56 -4.23
C CYS A 189 12.47 -9.56 -5.39
N TYR A 190 13.55 -8.93 -5.86
CA TYR A 190 13.50 -8.01 -7.00
C TYR A 190 13.09 -8.72 -8.29
N ALA A 191 13.58 -9.94 -8.53
CA ALA A 191 13.17 -10.73 -9.70
C ALA A 191 11.66 -11.00 -9.69
N GLN A 192 11.09 -11.34 -8.54
CA GLN A 192 9.64 -11.54 -8.42
C GLN A 192 8.85 -10.24 -8.59
N VAL A 193 9.31 -9.13 -8.00
CA VAL A 193 8.69 -7.80 -8.16
C VAL A 193 8.67 -7.37 -9.63
N ILE A 194 9.81 -7.52 -10.33
CA ILE A 194 9.92 -7.18 -11.75
C ILE A 194 8.97 -8.06 -12.56
N LYS A 195 8.96 -9.38 -12.32
CA LYS A 195 8.07 -10.31 -13.02
C LYS A 195 6.60 -9.91 -12.87
N ASP A 196 6.15 -9.68 -11.65
CA ASP A 196 4.76 -9.31 -11.38
C ASP A 196 4.39 -7.99 -12.09
N LEU A 197 5.28 -6.99 -12.09
CA LEU A 197 5.03 -5.72 -12.78
C LEU A 197 5.04 -5.87 -14.30
N THR A 198 5.97 -6.63 -14.87
CA THR A 198 6.01 -6.87 -16.32
C THR A 198 4.79 -7.64 -16.80
N ASP A 199 4.27 -8.56 -15.99
CA ASP A 199 3.04 -9.30 -16.29
C ASP A 199 1.79 -8.41 -16.09
N ALA A 200 1.81 -7.47 -15.13
CA ALA A 200 0.69 -6.58 -14.84
C ALA A 200 0.46 -5.49 -15.91
N ILE A 201 1.53 -4.85 -16.37
CA ILE A 201 1.49 -3.70 -17.29
C ILE A 201 0.60 -3.91 -18.54
N PRO A 202 0.70 -5.02 -19.29
CA PRO A 202 -0.16 -5.24 -20.46
C PRO A 202 -1.63 -5.46 -20.11
N LEU A 203 -1.93 -5.93 -18.90
CA LEU A 203 -3.29 -6.24 -18.43
C LEU A 203 -4.02 -5.00 -17.89
N LEU A 204 -3.26 -4.05 -17.33
CA LEU A 204 -3.81 -2.82 -16.74
C LEU A 204 -4.40 -1.89 -17.80
N ARG A 205 -5.49 -1.22 -17.42
CA ARG A 205 -6.10 -0.17 -18.24
C ARG A 205 -5.15 1.02 -18.43
N VAL A 206 -5.28 1.66 -19.59
CA VAL A 206 -4.55 2.89 -19.95
C VAL A 206 -5.28 4.16 -19.52
N THR A 207 -6.59 4.07 -19.37
CA THR A 207 -7.40 5.20 -18.93
C THR A 207 -7.17 5.49 -17.45
N ARG A 208 -7.47 6.72 -17.07
CA ARG A 208 -7.44 7.18 -15.69
C ARG A 208 -8.29 6.25 -14.80
N ASN A 209 -7.73 5.84 -13.67
CA ASN A 209 -8.35 4.93 -12.72
C ASN A 209 -8.27 5.51 -11.30
N ASP A 210 -9.11 6.50 -11.02
CA ASP A 210 -9.00 7.28 -9.79
C ASP A 210 -9.04 6.39 -8.53
N GLY A 211 -8.02 6.53 -7.69
CA GLY A 211 -7.85 5.74 -6.46
C GLY A 211 -7.32 4.32 -6.66
N LYS A 212 -6.99 3.92 -7.88
CA LYS A 212 -6.54 2.57 -8.24
C LYS A 212 -5.33 2.64 -9.16
N ILE A 213 -4.49 1.60 -9.12
CA ILE A 213 -3.32 1.55 -10.01
C ILE A 213 -3.78 1.31 -11.46
N ASN A 214 -3.16 2.01 -12.40
CA ASN A 214 -3.32 1.79 -13.84
C ASN A 214 -1.95 1.49 -14.47
N ARG A 215 -1.92 1.35 -15.81
CA ARG A 215 -0.70 1.00 -16.54
C ARG A 215 0.46 1.95 -16.23
N TRP A 216 0.19 3.25 -16.21
CA TRP A 216 1.22 4.28 -16.04
C TRP A 216 1.77 4.32 -14.60
N GLY A 217 0.90 4.11 -13.61
CA GLY A 217 1.32 3.91 -12.22
C GLY A 217 2.23 2.69 -12.05
N ALA A 218 1.90 1.56 -12.69
CA ALA A 218 2.71 0.34 -12.65
C ALA A 218 4.06 0.50 -13.37
N MET A 219 4.09 1.14 -14.54
CA MET A 219 5.33 1.45 -15.26
C MET A 219 6.24 2.39 -14.46
N THR A 220 5.65 3.41 -13.81
CA THR A 220 6.39 4.32 -12.93
C THR A 220 6.99 3.57 -11.74
N LEU A 221 6.24 2.66 -11.11
CA LEU A 221 6.76 1.81 -10.05
C LEU A 221 7.90 0.90 -10.56
N LEU A 222 7.73 0.28 -11.73
CA LEU A 222 8.76 -0.57 -12.32
C LEU A 222 10.05 0.21 -12.64
N SER A 223 9.94 1.45 -13.12
CA SER A 223 11.10 2.32 -13.32
C SER A 223 11.89 2.55 -12.03
N ARG A 224 11.18 2.76 -10.89
CA ARG A 224 11.80 2.91 -9.57
C ARG A 224 12.48 1.63 -9.11
N VAL A 225 11.85 0.48 -9.33
CA VAL A 225 12.42 -0.84 -9.00
C VAL A 225 13.72 -1.07 -9.78
N TYR A 226 13.73 -0.80 -11.09
CA TYR A 226 14.94 -0.89 -11.90
C TYR A 226 16.04 0.09 -11.45
N LEU A 227 15.66 1.31 -11.09
CA LEU A 227 16.61 2.30 -10.56
C LEU A 227 17.27 1.81 -9.27
N TYR A 228 16.48 1.25 -8.33
CA TYR A 228 17.01 0.70 -7.07
C TYR A 228 17.90 -0.54 -7.30
N LYS A 229 17.67 -1.27 -8.40
CA LYS A 229 18.49 -2.40 -8.85
C LYS A 229 19.78 -1.95 -9.55
N GLY A 230 19.92 -0.68 -9.93
CA GLY A 230 21.01 -0.17 -10.77
C GLY A 230 20.87 -0.45 -12.26
N ASP A 231 19.69 -0.87 -12.71
CA ASP A 231 19.38 -1.14 -14.12
C ASP A 231 18.84 0.12 -14.79
N ASN A 232 19.73 1.09 -15.02
CA ASN A 232 19.36 2.41 -15.51
C ASN A 232 18.74 2.38 -16.91
N ALA A 233 19.11 1.41 -17.75
CA ALA A 233 18.57 1.28 -19.10
C ALA A 233 17.08 0.91 -19.07
N ASN A 234 16.72 -0.12 -18.29
CA ASN A 234 15.31 -0.50 -18.14
C ASN A 234 14.52 0.54 -17.33
N ALA A 235 15.16 1.20 -16.35
CA ALA A 235 14.52 2.31 -15.62
C ALA A 235 14.11 3.44 -16.57
N LEU A 236 15.00 3.84 -17.48
CA LEU A 236 14.74 4.88 -18.48
C LEU A 236 13.57 4.48 -19.40
N ILE A 237 13.60 3.27 -19.97
CA ILE A 237 12.54 2.77 -20.87
C ILE A 237 11.17 2.83 -20.20
N GLN A 238 11.07 2.36 -18.94
CA GLN A 238 9.80 2.34 -18.23
C GLN A 238 9.34 3.75 -17.85
N ALA A 239 10.25 4.65 -17.47
CA ALA A 239 9.93 6.04 -17.16
C ALA A 239 9.44 6.81 -18.40
N GLU A 240 10.16 6.75 -19.52
CA GLU A 240 9.77 7.42 -20.77
C GLU A 240 8.42 6.91 -21.30
N GLY A 241 8.21 5.59 -21.24
CA GLY A 241 6.95 4.97 -21.61
C GLY A 241 5.80 5.41 -20.70
N ALA A 242 6.04 5.51 -19.38
CA ALA A 242 5.04 5.98 -18.43
C ALA A 242 4.68 7.45 -18.67
N ILE A 243 5.66 8.33 -18.90
CA ILE A 243 5.46 9.76 -19.17
C ILE A 243 4.63 9.93 -20.45
N THR A 244 5.12 9.37 -21.57
CA THR A 244 4.45 9.49 -22.87
C THR A 244 3.02 8.95 -22.82
N GLY A 245 2.84 7.79 -22.18
CA GLY A 245 1.53 7.16 -22.03
C GLY A 245 0.57 7.94 -21.13
N ALA A 246 1.06 8.45 -19.99
CA ALA A 246 0.26 9.23 -19.06
C ALA A 246 -0.18 10.56 -19.67
N GLU A 247 0.72 11.29 -20.34
CA GLU A 247 0.37 12.55 -21.02
C GLU A 247 -0.69 12.36 -22.10
N ALA A 248 -0.61 11.26 -22.87
CA ALA A 248 -1.63 10.88 -23.83
C ALA A 248 -2.98 10.49 -23.18
N ASN A 249 -3.01 10.25 -21.87
CA ASN A 249 -4.18 9.84 -21.09
C ASN A 249 -4.56 10.87 -20.01
N SER A 250 -4.37 12.16 -20.33
CA SER A 250 -4.83 13.33 -19.55
C SER A 250 -4.06 13.61 -18.27
N TYR A 251 -2.93 12.95 -18.02
CA TYR A 251 -2.03 13.35 -16.95
C TYR A 251 -1.11 14.49 -17.43
N ARG A 252 -0.62 15.30 -16.50
CA ARG A 252 0.41 16.31 -16.76
C ARG A 252 1.02 16.78 -15.45
N LEU A 253 2.22 17.34 -15.53
CA LEU A 253 2.81 18.06 -14.41
C LEU A 253 1.90 19.22 -13.97
N TRP A 254 1.94 19.52 -12.68
CA TRP A 254 1.40 20.75 -12.14
C TRP A 254 2.19 21.95 -12.64
N THR A 255 1.48 23.03 -12.94
CA THR A 255 2.12 24.34 -13.10
C THR A 255 2.60 24.86 -11.74
N ASN A 256 3.55 25.80 -11.72
CA ASN A 256 3.98 26.44 -10.47
C ASN A 256 2.81 27.07 -9.69
N ALA A 257 1.82 27.63 -10.40
CA ALA A 257 0.63 28.19 -9.77
C ALA A 257 -0.25 27.12 -9.10
N GLU A 258 -0.39 25.95 -9.74
CA GLU A 258 -1.12 24.81 -9.16
C GLU A 258 -0.38 24.22 -7.97
N TYR A 259 0.94 24.07 -8.07
CA TYR A 259 1.79 23.57 -6.98
C TYR A 259 1.65 24.43 -5.71
N GLY A 260 1.66 25.77 -5.87
CA GLY A 260 1.47 26.71 -4.77
C GLY A 260 0.05 26.74 -4.19
N SER A 261 -0.93 26.15 -4.87
CA SER A 261 -2.30 26.08 -4.42
C SER A 261 -2.56 24.76 -3.69
N ALA A 262 -2.84 24.88 -2.39
CA ALA A 262 -3.23 23.74 -1.58
C ALA A 262 -4.40 22.97 -2.23
N THR A 263 -5.42 23.63 -2.79
CA THR A 263 -6.58 22.94 -3.38
C THR A 263 -6.34 22.35 -4.76
N ALA A 264 -5.40 22.90 -5.55
CA ALA A 264 -5.13 22.40 -6.89
C ALA A 264 -4.15 21.21 -6.90
N ALA A 265 -3.23 21.14 -5.94
CA ALA A 265 -2.22 20.09 -5.87
C ALA A 265 -2.37 19.14 -4.66
N TRP A 266 -2.47 19.68 -3.43
CA TRP A 266 -2.22 18.91 -2.20
C TRP A 266 -3.47 18.41 -1.45
N LYS A 267 -4.54 19.22 -1.46
CA LYS A 267 -5.90 18.90 -0.99
C LYS A 267 -6.79 18.37 -2.12
N GLY A 268 -6.41 18.61 -3.37
CA GLY A 268 -7.12 18.13 -4.54
C GLY A 268 -7.05 16.61 -4.61
N LYS A 269 -8.18 15.97 -4.89
CA LYS A 269 -8.23 14.52 -5.16
C LYS A 269 -8.05 14.32 -6.65
N PHE A 270 -7.34 13.27 -7.03
CA PHE A 270 -7.19 12.87 -8.42
C PHE A 270 -6.74 14.04 -9.29
N THR A 271 -5.66 14.68 -8.86
CA THR A 271 -5.04 15.77 -9.60
C THR A 271 -4.32 15.25 -10.85
N GLN A 272 -3.81 16.16 -11.68
CA GLN A 272 -3.30 15.80 -13.01
C GLN A 272 -1.95 15.08 -12.99
N GLU A 273 -1.18 15.17 -11.90
CA GLU A 273 0.17 14.58 -11.82
C GLU A 273 0.18 13.22 -11.10
N VAL A 274 -0.86 12.93 -10.30
CA VAL A 274 -0.88 11.75 -9.42
C VAL A 274 -1.31 10.49 -10.19
N LEU A 275 -0.37 9.58 -10.42
CA LEU A 275 -0.59 8.32 -11.17
C LEU A 275 -1.22 7.20 -10.33
N PHE A 276 -1.06 7.24 -9.01
CA PHE A 276 -1.74 6.35 -8.07
C PHE A 276 -1.94 7.08 -6.73
N GLU A 277 -3.17 7.09 -6.23
CA GLU A 277 -3.56 7.80 -5.02
C GLU A 277 -4.24 6.86 -4.03
N VAL A 278 -3.77 6.86 -2.77
CA VAL A 278 -4.48 6.18 -1.68
C VAL A 278 -5.58 7.10 -1.18
N VAL A 279 -6.82 6.74 -1.49
CA VAL A 279 -7.98 7.60 -1.23
C VAL A 279 -8.33 7.57 0.25
N ASN A 280 -8.40 8.75 0.86
CA ASN A 280 -9.00 8.95 2.17
C ASN A 280 -10.19 9.91 2.05
N ASN A 281 -11.28 9.63 2.76
CA ASN A 281 -12.46 10.50 2.83
C ASN A 281 -13.02 10.54 4.26
N VAL A 282 -14.04 11.38 4.50
CA VAL A 282 -14.59 11.58 5.86
C VAL A 282 -15.20 10.32 6.47
N SER A 283 -15.74 9.42 5.64
CA SER A 283 -16.34 8.14 6.05
C SER A 283 -15.36 6.96 6.06
N ASP A 284 -14.21 7.09 5.42
CA ASP A 284 -13.21 6.03 5.24
C ASP A 284 -11.81 6.64 5.20
N ARG A 285 -11.12 6.65 6.36
CA ARG A 285 -9.79 7.27 6.54
C ARG A 285 -8.99 6.59 7.64
N ALA A 286 -7.67 6.78 7.55
CA ALA A 286 -6.68 6.39 8.57
C ALA A 286 -6.84 7.02 9.97
N GLY A 287 -7.85 7.88 10.18
CA GLY A 287 -8.09 8.58 11.44
C GLY A 287 -6.99 9.59 11.79
N ASN A 288 -6.84 9.89 13.09
CA ASN A 288 -5.87 10.87 13.57
C ASN A 288 -4.41 10.37 13.49
N ASP A 289 -4.18 9.08 13.30
CA ASP A 289 -2.83 8.54 13.09
C ASP A 289 -2.40 8.56 11.62
N GLY A 290 -3.26 9.05 10.70
CA GLY A 290 -2.91 9.27 9.30
C GLY A 290 -1.82 10.34 9.12
N VAL A 291 -1.01 10.21 8.06
CA VAL A 291 0.17 11.06 7.78
C VAL A 291 -0.14 12.55 7.83
N ALA A 292 -1.32 12.94 7.34
CA ALA A 292 -1.74 14.32 7.33
C ALA A 292 -1.87 14.92 8.73
N TYR A 293 -2.47 14.20 9.68
CA TYR A 293 -2.64 14.70 11.04
C TYR A 293 -1.33 14.64 11.83
N LEU A 294 -0.42 13.72 11.47
CA LEU A 294 0.95 13.66 11.99
C LEU A 294 1.77 14.90 11.61
N MET A 295 1.73 15.31 10.34
CA MET A 295 2.52 16.44 9.85
C MET A 295 1.85 17.80 10.11
N LEU A 296 0.57 17.82 10.50
CA LEU A 296 -0.16 19.04 10.81
C LEU A 296 0.26 19.61 12.18
N ARG A 297 0.64 20.89 12.22
CA ARG A 297 0.97 21.62 13.47
C ARG A 297 -0.17 21.57 14.51
N SER A 298 -1.41 21.74 14.08
CA SER A 298 -2.61 21.67 14.93
C SER A 298 -3.08 20.24 15.19
N GLY A 299 -2.49 19.26 14.51
CA GLY A 299 -2.67 17.84 14.78
C GLY A 299 -1.64 17.33 15.79
N TYR A 300 -0.98 16.22 15.48
CA TYR A 300 0.03 15.65 16.40
C TYR A 300 1.37 16.36 16.40
N ASN A 301 1.63 17.27 15.44
CA ASN A 301 2.89 17.99 15.34
C ASN A 301 4.06 17.00 15.47
N ASP A 302 4.03 15.92 14.69
CA ASP A 302 4.87 14.74 14.90
C ASP A 302 6.19 14.89 14.15
N ILE A 303 6.14 15.39 12.92
CA ILE A 303 7.26 15.46 11.98
C ILE A 303 7.37 16.88 11.41
N VAL A 304 8.60 17.39 11.27
CA VAL A 304 8.93 18.69 10.66
C VAL A 304 10.13 18.57 9.74
N LEU A 305 10.32 19.55 8.86
CA LEU A 305 11.53 19.70 8.05
C LEU A 305 12.74 20.01 8.93
N THR A 306 13.90 19.47 8.57
CA THR A 306 15.17 19.77 9.25
C THR A 306 15.69 21.15 8.85
N SER A 307 16.63 21.68 9.65
CA SER A 307 17.28 22.95 9.32
C SER A 307 18.14 22.86 8.05
N ASP A 308 18.68 21.67 7.76
CA ASP A 308 19.54 21.43 6.61
C ASP A 308 18.73 21.44 5.31
N PHE A 309 17.58 20.75 5.27
CA PHE A 309 16.68 20.79 4.11
C PHE A 309 16.14 22.20 3.84
N LEU A 310 15.79 22.95 4.87
CA LEU A 310 15.36 24.33 4.69
C LEU A 310 16.48 25.21 4.14
N THR A 311 17.72 24.97 4.53
CA THR A 311 18.88 25.71 4.00
C THR A 311 19.12 25.35 2.53
N LEU A 312 19.02 24.06 2.17
CA LEU A 312 19.05 23.60 0.78
C LEU A 312 17.93 24.26 -0.05
N LEU A 313 16.72 24.34 0.48
CA LEU A 313 15.60 24.97 -0.20
C LEU A 313 15.80 26.49 -0.37
N GLU A 314 16.48 27.14 0.56
CA GLU A 314 16.84 28.56 0.51
C GLU A 314 17.98 28.89 -0.50
N GLU A 315 18.65 27.88 -1.07
CA GLU A 315 19.63 28.09 -2.16
C GLU A 315 18.98 28.70 -3.42
N ASP A 316 17.70 28.40 -3.66
CA ASP A 316 16.85 29.10 -4.63
C ASP A 316 15.64 29.72 -3.93
N MET A 317 15.72 31.02 -3.66
CA MET A 317 14.65 31.78 -3.03
C MET A 317 13.39 31.92 -3.90
N ASN A 318 13.45 31.60 -5.20
CA ASN A 318 12.31 31.60 -6.11
C ASN A 318 11.68 30.22 -6.29
N ASP A 319 12.17 29.21 -5.58
CA ASP A 319 11.63 27.85 -5.66
C ASP A 319 10.17 27.81 -5.21
N VAL A 320 9.28 27.30 -6.08
CA VAL A 320 7.84 27.20 -5.79
C VAL A 320 7.54 26.33 -4.55
N ARG A 321 8.48 25.45 -4.16
CA ARG A 321 8.38 24.59 -2.98
C ARG A 321 8.39 25.38 -1.66
N HIS A 322 8.83 26.63 -1.64
CA HIS A 322 8.65 27.54 -0.50
C HIS A 322 7.18 27.81 -0.15
N LEU A 323 6.25 27.56 -1.09
CA LEU A 323 4.81 27.82 -0.91
C LEU A 323 4.12 26.74 -0.07
N ILE A 324 4.72 25.57 0.09
CA ILE A 324 4.15 24.45 0.86
C ILE A 324 4.77 24.31 2.25
N THR A 325 5.57 25.28 2.69
CA THR A 325 6.12 25.33 4.05
C THR A 325 5.37 26.35 4.91
N LYS A 326 5.21 26.07 6.21
CA LYS A 326 4.46 26.92 7.16
C LYS A 326 5.23 27.20 8.45
N LEU A 327 5.08 28.42 8.97
CA LEU A 327 5.66 28.88 10.24
C LEU A 327 5.00 28.21 11.45
N GLU A 328 5.75 28.12 12.55
CA GLU A 328 5.18 27.86 13.87
C GLU A 328 4.34 29.06 14.34
N THR A 329 3.07 28.82 14.68
CA THR A 329 2.13 29.88 15.13
C THR A 329 1.85 29.86 16.65
N SER A 330 2.57 29.05 17.45
CA SER A 330 2.41 29.00 18.91
C SER A 330 3.16 30.10 19.66
N SER A 331 2.67 30.44 20.85
CA SER A 331 3.27 31.42 21.76
C SER A 331 4.57 30.94 22.43
N SER A 332 4.88 29.64 22.43
CA SER A 332 6.15 29.08 22.90
C SER A 332 7.32 29.47 21.99
N ALA A 333 8.49 29.72 22.57
CA ALA A 333 9.66 30.33 21.90
C ALA A 333 10.40 29.42 20.90
N TYR A 334 9.85 28.27 20.51
CA TYR A 334 10.47 27.42 19.49
C TYR A 334 10.25 28.06 18.12
N ASN A 335 11.36 28.28 17.41
CA ASN A 335 11.51 28.62 16.00
C ASN A 335 10.37 29.39 15.27
N ARG A 336 10.07 30.62 15.70
CA ARG A 336 9.10 31.52 15.00
C ARG A 336 9.59 32.06 13.66
N THR A 337 10.85 31.83 13.28
CA THR A 337 11.49 32.49 12.14
C THR A 337 11.57 31.63 10.89
N ARG A 338 11.49 30.29 11.01
CA ARG A 338 11.59 29.36 9.86
C ARG A 338 10.33 28.52 9.68
N LYS A 339 9.97 28.30 8.42
CA LYS A 339 8.77 27.54 8.02
C LYS A 339 9.06 26.04 8.04
N VAL A 340 8.98 25.41 9.21
CA VAL A 340 9.38 24.00 9.39
C VAL A 340 8.27 22.98 9.08
N TYR A 341 7.01 23.40 8.92
CA TYR A 341 5.89 22.50 8.68
C TYR A 341 5.61 22.29 7.19
N LEU A 342 5.41 21.05 6.76
CA LEU A 342 5.10 20.70 5.37
C LEU A 342 3.59 20.57 5.14
N LEU A 343 3.05 21.29 4.15
CA LEU A 343 1.63 21.29 3.77
C LEU A 343 1.31 20.30 2.64
N LYS A 344 2.19 19.35 2.36
CA LYS A 344 2.02 18.29 1.35
C LYS A 344 0.87 17.34 1.70
N TYR A 345 0.78 16.93 2.97
CA TYR A 345 -0.23 16.00 3.44
C TYR A 345 -1.31 16.77 4.21
N THR A 346 -2.23 17.37 3.47
CA THR A 346 -3.35 18.08 4.08
C THR A 346 -4.46 17.10 4.40
N GLY A 347 -4.79 16.98 5.69
CA GLY A 347 -5.89 16.13 6.13
C GLY A 347 -7.24 16.73 5.73
N PRO A 348 -8.31 15.94 5.70
CA PRO A 348 -9.64 16.53 5.70
C PRO A 348 -9.79 17.41 6.96
N GLU A 349 -10.20 18.65 6.76
CA GLU A 349 -10.77 19.47 7.85
C GLU A 349 -12.04 18.80 8.40
#